data_AF-A0A1Y3AR94-F1
#
_entry.id   AF-A0A1Y3AR94-F1
#
_cell.length_a   1.000
_cell.length_b   1.000
_cell.length_c   1.000
_cell.angle_alpha   90.00
_cell.angle_beta   90.00
_cell.angle_gamma   90.00
#
_symmetry.space_group_name_H-M   'P 1'
#
loop_
_entity.id
_entity.type
_entity.pdbx_description
1 polymer ?
#
loop_
_entity_poly.entity_id
_entity_poly.type
_entity_poly.pdbx_seq_one_letter_code
_entity_poly.pdbx_strand_id
1 'polypeptide(L)'
;RFNRTRKIFRQAFSALSRKQLEGQFRSHQIELDDLELILVNLTEFMAEFLRSIDQQEKAIGIYQALIEFNLFTPDEIDFNVSIDDWIVLFEQFWDSGVPRVGEYSATGWKQFQKNVMKKLLDKIPIKDERNLEKFGTEKLMNDCEDRIVSQLKQSLSESDRMKSLCWLHMERMRHQLHWLPINNQMLPDQHSMDDVEDTERIVQCDEDVQPFLYRLRNSESKFLLSLKFLRFLSIPFITNSLNSAYSTSRFELEFSSHSGHM
;
A
#
# COMPACT_ATOMS: atom_id res chain seq x y z
N ARG A 1 -1.15 -16.56 -17.37
CA ARG A 1 -1.05 -17.43 -16.16
C ARG A 1 -1.21 -16.61 -14.87
N PHE A 2 -0.53 -15.46 -14.76
CA PHE A 2 -0.58 -14.55 -13.61
C PHE A 2 -1.99 -14.05 -13.24
N ASN A 3 -2.82 -13.67 -14.22
CA ASN A 3 -4.21 -13.24 -13.97
C ASN A 3 -5.07 -14.33 -13.31
N ARG A 4 -4.77 -15.61 -13.55
CA ARG A 4 -5.47 -16.72 -12.88
C ARG A 4 -5.11 -16.79 -11.41
N THR A 5 -3.83 -16.63 -11.07
CA THR A 5 -3.36 -16.60 -9.67
C THR A 5 -3.93 -15.41 -8.92
N ARG A 6 -3.93 -14.21 -9.53
CA ARG A 6 -4.56 -13.01 -8.95
C ARG A 6 -6.06 -13.20 -8.70
N LYS A 7 -6.78 -13.84 -9.64
CA LYS A 7 -8.19 -14.20 -9.46
C LYS A 7 -8.41 -15.14 -8.28
N ILE A 8 -7.53 -16.12 -8.07
CA ILE A 8 -7.60 -17.04 -6.92
C ILE A 8 -7.40 -16.28 -5.61
N PHE A 9 -6.43 -15.36 -5.54
CA PHE A 9 -6.26 -14.49 -4.37
C PHE A 9 -7.53 -13.70 -4.10
N ARG A 10 -8.10 -13.00 -5.10
CA ARG A 10 -9.36 -12.25 -4.95
C ARG A 10 -10.49 -13.13 -4.39
N GLN A 11 -10.63 -14.36 -4.89
CA GLN A 11 -11.62 -15.32 -4.39
C GLN A 11 -11.37 -15.73 -2.94
N ALA A 12 -10.11 -15.96 -2.56
CA ALA A 12 -9.73 -16.32 -1.21
C ALA A 12 -10.01 -15.18 -0.22
N PHE A 13 -9.58 -13.94 -0.54
CA PHE A 13 -9.85 -12.76 0.28
C PHE A 13 -11.35 -12.54 0.45
N SER A 14 -12.13 -12.55 -0.64
CA SER A 14 -13.59 -12.40 -0.58
C SER A 14 -14.28 -13.49 0.25
N ALA A 15 -13.82 -14.74 0.16
CA ALA A 15 -14.38 -15.84 0.94
C ALA A 15 -14.07 -15.71 2.44
N LEU A 16 -12.87 -15.25 2.79
CA LEU A 16 -12.42 -15.11 4.18
C LEU A 16 -13.01 -13.84 4.82
N SER A 17 -13.03 -12.71 4.11
CA SER A 17 -13.62 -11.46 4.61
C SER A 17 -15.13 -11.61 4.83
N ARG A 18 -15.85 -12.28 3.92
CA ARG A 18 -17.29 -12.58 4.11
C ARG A 18 -17.53 -13.42 5.37
N LYS A 19 -16.71 -14.44 5.61
CA LYS A 19 -16.80 -15.26 6.83
C LYS A 19 -16.52 -14.45 8.11
N GLN A 20 -15.61 -13.48 8.06
CA GLN A 20 -15.34 -12.56 9.17
C GLN A 20 -16.55 -11.66 9.50
N LEU A 21 -17.30 -11.25 8.47
CA LEU A 21 -18.45 -10.34 8.59
C LEU A 21 -19.72 -11.05 9.05
N GLU A 22 -19.95 -12.28 8.60
CA GLU A 22 -21.19 -13.02 8.87
C GLU A 22 -21.16 -13.80 10.20
N GLY A 23 -19.99 -13.95 10.85
CA GLY A 23 -19.84 -14.76 12.06
C GLY A 23 -20.23 -16.24 11.87
N GLN A 24 -20.37 -16.69 10.62
CA GLN A 24 -20.87 -18.02 10.28
C GLN A 24 -19.75 -19.06 10.32
N PHE A 25 -19.51 -19.61 11.51
CA PHE A 25 -18.60 -20.73 11.72
C PHE A 25 -19.36 -22.06 11.68
N ARG A 26 -19.69 -22.58 10.48
CA ARG A 26 -20.29 -23.91 10.33
C ARG A 26 -19.27 -24.93 9.83
N SER A 27 -18.52 -25.50 10.78
CA SER A 27 -18.20 -26.95 10.91
C SER A 27 -16.96 -27.21 11.78
N HIS A 28 -16.08 -26.23 11.98
CA HIS A 28 -15.09 -26.14 13.07
C HIS A 28 -14.95 -24.65 13.40
N GLN A 29 -15.07 -24.24 14.66
CA GLN A 29 -15.00 -22.83 15.06
C GLN A 29 -13.56 -22.32 14.87
N ILE A 30 -13.26 -21.73 13.72
CA ILE A 30 -12.03 -20.94 13.53
C ILE A 30 -12.24 -19.67 14.35
N GLU A 31 -11.38 -19.37 15.31
CA GLU A 31 -11.53 -18.13 16.07
C GLU A 31 -11.24 -16.92 15.19
N LEU A 32 -11.83 -15.75 15.52
CA LEU A 32 -11.66 -14.54 14.72
C LEU A 32 -10.17 -14.13 14.60
N ASP A 33 -9.38 -14.36 15.65
CA ASP A 33 -7.95 -14.07 15.66
C ASP A 33 -7.17 -14.95 14.67
N ASP A 34 -7.53 -16.23 14.56
CA ASP A 34 -6.95 -17.14 13.56
C ASP A 34 -7.26 -16.67 12.14
N LEU A 35 -8.46 -16.15 11.90
CA LEU A 35 -8.87 -15.65 10.59
C LEU A 35 -8.12 -14.38 10.20
N GLU A 36 -7.94 -13.44 11.13
CA GLU A 36 -7.16 -12.23 10.90
C GLU A 36 -5.69 -12.55 10.61
N LEU A 37 -5.11 -13.51 11.34
CA LEU A 37 -3.77 -14.01 11.08
C LEU A 37 -3.64 -14.65 9.69
N ILE A 38 -4.63 -15.45 9.27
CA ILE A 38 -4.67 -16.04 7.93
C ILE A 38 -4.71 -14.94 6.86
N LEU A 39 -5.52 -13.89 7.03
CA LEU A 39 -5.60 -12.77 6.10
C LEU A 39 -4.27 -12.01 5.99
N VAL A 40 -3.60 -11.76 7.12
CA VAL A 40 -2.28 -11.12 7.13
C VAL A 40 -1.22 -11.97 6.43
N ASN A 41 -1.20 -13.28 6.67
CA ASN A 41 -0.26 -14.19 5.99
C ASN A 41 -0.58 -14.34 4.50
N LEU A 42 -1.86 -14.35 4.13
CA LEU A 42 -2.28 -14.37 2.72
C LEU A 42 -1.84 -13.11 1.99
N THR A 43 -1.86 -11.96 2.67
CA THR A 43 -1.34 -10.68 2.15
C THR A 43 0.16 -10.76 1.88
N GLU A 44 0.95 -11.35 2.79
CA GLU A 44 2.38 -11.60 2.55
C GLU A 44 2.61 -12.49 1.33
N PHE A 45 1.89 -13.61 1.22
CA PHE A 45 2.04 -14.50 0.06
C PHE A 45 1.67 -13.82 -1.26
N MET A 46 0.61 -13.01 -1.26
CA MET A 46 0.22 -12.25 -2.43
C MET A 46 1.25 -11.18 -2.79
N ALA A 47 1.78 -10.45 -1.81
CA ALA A 47 2.81 -9.43 -2.04
C ALA A 47 4.09 -10.06 -2.61
N GLU A 48 4.51 -11.20 -2.09
CA GLU A 48 5.66 -11.95 -2.60
C GLU A 48 5.45 -12.46 -4.02
N PHE A 49 4.23 -12.94 -4.32
CA PHE A 49 3.86 -13.30 -5.68
C PHE A 49 3.95 -12.08 -6.63
N LEU A 50 3.39 -10.93 -6.24
CA LEU A 50 3.43 -9.70 -7.03
C LEU A 50 4.87 -9.22 -7.27
N ARG A 51 5.73 -9.29 -6.26
CA ARG A 51 7.17 -9.02 -6.39
C ARG A 51 7.87 -9.97 -7.38
N SER A 52 7.50 -11.25 -7.37
CA SER A 52 8.08 -12.24 -8.28
C SER A 52 7.71 -12.04 -9.76
N ILE A 53 6.71 -11.21 -10.03
CA ILE A 53 6.24 -10.86 -11.39
C ILE A 53 6.45 -9.39 -11.73
N ASP A 54 7.33 -8.70 -10.99
CA ASP A 54 7.70 -7.30 -11.20
C ASP A 54 6.52 -6.31 -11.07
N GLN A 55 5.58 -6.62 -10.17
CA GLN A 55 4.45 -5.75 -9.79
C GLN A 55 4.57 -5.34 -8.33
N GLN A 56 5.77 -4.98 -7.88
CA GLN A 56 6.01 -4.69 -6.46
C GLN A 56 5.28 -3.41 -6.01
N GLU A 57 5.05 -2.46 -6.91
CA GLU A 57 4.30 -1.23 -6.68
C GLU A 57 2.87 -1.56 -6.25
N LYS A 58 2.25 -2.56 -6.90
CA LYS A 58 0.92 -3.05 -6.50
C LYS A 58 0.95 -3.70 -5.13
N ALA A 59 2.00 -4.48 -4.82
CA ALA A 59 2.18 -5.05 -3.49
C ALA A 59 2.31 -3.96 -2.41
N ILE A 60 3.08 -2.91 -2.68
CA ILE A 60 3.28 -1.77 -1.78
C ILE A 60 1.98 -1.00 -1.63
N GLY A 61 1.27 -0.72 -2.73
CA GLY A 61 -0.03 -0.06 -2.70
C GLY A 61 -1.04 -0.82 -1.84
N ILE A 62 -1.09 -2.16 -1.94
CA ILE A 62 -1.94 -2.99 -1.08
C ILE A 62 -1.54 -2.89 0.40
N TYR A 63 -0.24 -2.92 0.72
CA TYR A 63 0.21 -2.74 2.10
C TYR A 63 -0.08 -1.34 2.64
N GLN A 64 0.21 -0.29 1.87
CA GLN A 64 -0.14 1.09 2.22
C GLN A 64 -1.64 1.19 2.50
N ALA A 65 -2.47 0.65 1.59
CA ALA A 65 -3.91 0.66 1.75
C ALA A 65 -4.38 -0.08 3.00
N LEU A 66 -3.89 -1.30 3.23
CA LEU A 66 -4.28 -2.09 4.41
C LEU A 66 -3.83 -1.44 5.71
N ILE A 67 -2.67 -0.78 5.74
CA ILE A 67 -2.20 -0.04 6.92
C ILE A 67 -3.07 1.19 7.15
N GLU A 68 -3.34 1.99 6.12
CA GLU A 68 -4.25 3.14 6.21
C GLU A 68 -5.64 2.72 6.69
N PHE A 69 -6.19 1.66 6.08
CA PHE A 69 -7.53 1.15 6.34
C PHE A 69 -7.70 0.61 7.76
N ASN A 70 -6.66 0.02 8.37
CA ASN A 70 -6.75 -0.67 9.66
C ASN A 70 -6.09 0.06 10.85
N LEU A 71 -5.05 0.86 10.60
CA LEU A 71 -4.29 1.57 11.63
C LEU A 71 -4.58 3.07 11.63
N PHE A 72 -4.98 3.64 10.50
CA PHE A 72 -5.32 5.05 10.35
C PHE A 72 -6.78 5.26 9.96
N THR A 73 -7.67 4.37 10.42
CA THR A 73 -9.13 4.53 10.30
C THR A 73 -9.58 5.81 11.03
N PRO A 74 -10.45 6.65 10.41
CA PRO A 74 -11.10 7.77 11.09
C PRO A 74 -11.85 7.34 12.35
N ASP A 75 -11.85 8.19 13.39
CA ASP A 75 -12.47 7.88 14.70
C ASP A 75 -14.00 7.73 14.58
N GLU A 76 -14.58 8.36 13.56
CA GLU A 76 -16.02 8.40 13.30
C GLU A 76 -16.55 7.14 12.60
N ILE A 77 -15.65 6.26 12.16
CA ILE A 77 -15.99 5.02 11.46
C ILE A 77 -15.70 3.84 12.41
N ASP A 78 -16.73 3.06 12.73
CA ASP A 78 -16.62 1.88 13.57
C ASP A 78 -17.07 0.59 12.86
N PHE A 79 -16.96 -0.53 13.57
CA PHE A 79 -17.31 -1.85 13.03
C PHE A 79 -18.82 -2.08 12.85
N ASN A 80 -19.68 -1.17 13.32
CA ASN A 80 -21.12 -1.23 13.11
C ASN A 80 -21.50 -0.73 11.70
N VAL A 81 -20.63 0.07 11.08
CA VAL A 81 -20.75 0.46 9.68
C VAL A 81 -20.34 -0.71 8.77
N SER A 82 -21.03 -0.87 7.63
CA SER A 82 -20.74 -1.93 6.68
C SER A 82 -19.33 -1.76 6.09
N ILE A 83 -18.69 -2.87 5.69
CA ILE A 83 -17.37 -2.78 5.05
C ILE A 83 -17.46 -2.05 3.70
N ASP A 84 -18.59 -2.14 3.00
CA ASP A 84 -18.79 -1.50 1.71
C ASP A 84 -18.80 0.03 1.87
N ASP A 85 -19.44 0.54 2.94
CA ASP A 85 -19.40 1.98 3.26
C ASP A 85 -17.99 2.44 3.67
N TRP A 86 -17.22 1.61 4.38
CA TRP A 86 -15.80 1.89 4.67
C TRP A 86 -15.00 2.02 3.37
N ILE A 87 -15.22 1.10 2.43
CA ILE A 87 -14.54 1.09 1.14
C ILE A 87 -14.85 2.37 0.35
N VAL A 88 -16.12 2.77 0.28
CA VAL A 88 -16.53 4.01 -0.43
C VAL A 88 -15.85 5.25 0.17
N LEU A 89 -15.76 5.35 1.50
CA LEU A 89 -15.07 6.46 2.16
C LEU A 89 -13.55 6.39 1.98
N PHE A 90 -13.00 5.19 1.94
CA PHE A 90 -11.57 4.96 1.72
C PHE A 90 -11.15 5.28 0.28
N GLU A 91 -11.98 4.95 -0.71
CA GLU A 91 -11.75 5.25 -2.13
C GLU A 91 -11.61 6.75 -2.37
N GLN A 92 -12.43 7.58 -1.71
CA GLN A 92 -12.28 9.04 -1.74
C GLN A 92 -10.91 9.52 -1.25
N PHE A 93 -10.35 8.86 -0.23
CA PHE A 93 -8.99 9.14 0.23
C PHE A 93 -7.95 8.63 -0.78
N TRP A 94 -8.10 7.41 -1.27
CA TRP A 94 -7.16 6.78 -2.20
C TRP A 94 -6.98 7.59 -3.49
N ASP A 95 -8.10 8.07 -4.04
CA ASP A 95 -8.16 8.80 -5.31
C ASP A 95 -7.84 10.29 -5.16
N SER A 96 -7.85 10.83 -3.92
CA SER A 96 -7.49 12.24 -3.67
C SER A 96 -6.03 12.59 -3.98
N GLY A 97 -5.15 11.58 -4.09
CA GLY A 97 -3.72 11.77 -4.29
C GLY A 97 -2.97 12.33 -3.08
N VAL A 98 -3.61 12.37 -1.90
CA VAL A 98 -2.96 12.73 -0.63
C VAL A 98 -1.89 11.68 -0.28
N PRO A 99 -0.72 12.10 0.25
CA PRO A 99 0.36 11.16 0.47
C PRO A 99 0.01 10.09 1.49
N ARG A 100 0.33 8.85 1.15
CA ARG A 100 0.00 7.62 1.89
C ARG A 100 1.14 7.23 2.82
N VAL A 101 0.89 6.36 3.80
CA VAL A 101 1.95 5.82 4.67
C VAL A 101 3.21 5.43 3.90
N GLY A 102 4.36 5.93 4.35
CA GLY A 102 5.66 5.72 3.69
C GLY A 102 6.04 6.81 2.67
N GLU A 103 5.12 7.70 2.30
CA GLU A 103 5.37 8.85 1.43
C GLU A 103 5.70 10.11 2.24
N TYR A 104 6.41 11.06 1.61
CA TYR A 104 6.79 12.31 2.25
C TYR A 104 5.54 13.12 2.60
N SER A 105 5.50 13.67 3.82
CA SER A 105 4.37 14.45 4.35
C SER A 105 3.05 13.68 4.53
N ALA A 106 3.08 12.35 4.51
CA ALA A 106 1.89 11.53 4.75
C ALA A 106 1.31 11.78 6.15
N THR A 107 0.01 12.11 6.21
CA THR A 107 -0.74 12.29 7.46
C THR A 107 -1.75 11.17 7.72
N GLY A 108 -2.01 10.34 6.71
CA GLY A 108 -2.92 9.21 6.75
C GLY A 108 -4.41 9.54 6.60
N TRP A 109 -5.20 8.49 6.37
CA TRP A 109 -6.64 8.56 6.06
C TRP A 109 -7.45 9.27 7.15
N LYS A 110 -7.19 8.96 8.42
CA LYS A 110 -7.82 9.62 9.58
C LYS A 110 -7.71 11.14 9.54
N GLN A 111 -6.52 11.67 9.23
CA GLN A 111 -6.31 13.12 9.18
C GLN A 111 -6.96 13.73 7.93
N PHE A 112 -6.92 13.02 6.80
CA PHE A 112 -7.65 13.42 5.60
C PHE A 112 -9.15 13.60 5.89
N GLN A 113 -9.79 12.63 6.53
CA GLN A 113 -11.21 12.70 6.86
C GLN A 113 -11.54 13.88 7.78
N LYS A 114 -10.68 14.14 8.78
CA LYS A 114 -10.82 15.33 9.65
C LYS A 114 -10.73 16.63 8.87
N ASN A 115 -9.81 16.72 7.90
CA ASN A 115 -9.67 17.91 7.05
C ASN A 115 -10.86 18.10 6.11
N VAL A 116 -11.41 17.02 5.56
CA VAL A 116 -12.64 17.05 4.75
C VAL A 116 -13.82 17.54 5.60
N MET A 117 -14.03 16.95 6.78
CA MET A 117 -15.09 17.37 7.70
C MET A 117 -14.90 18.81 8.15
N LYS A 118 -13.68 19.25 8.46
CA LYS A 118 -13.38 20.64 8.79
C LYS A 118 -13.71 21.59 7.63
N LYS A 119 -13.29 21.28 6.40
CA LYS A 119 -13.65 22.09 5.21
C LYS A 119 -15.16 22.15 4.97
N LEU A 120 -15.90 21.07 5.27
CA LEU A 120 -17.35 21.05 5.20
C LEU A 120 -17.99 21.93 6.28
N LEU A 121 -17.45 21.90 7.51
CA LEU A 121 -17.87 22.77 8.60
C LEU A 121 -17.53 24.25 8.34
N ASP A 122 -16.38 24.54 7.72
CA ASP A 122 -15.96 25.90 7.33
C ASP A 122 -16.84 26.48 6.21
N LYS A 123 -17.50 25.64 5.41
CA LYS A 123 -18.51 26.04 4.41
C LYS A 123 -19.88 26.35 5.03
N ILE A 124 -20.10 26.08 6.33
CA ILE A 124 -21.29 26.51 7.05
C ILE A 124 -21.15 28.02 7.30
N PRO A 125 -22.08 28.87 6.82
CA PRO A 125 -21.91 30.31 6.88
C PRO A 125 -21.79 30.80 8.33
N ILE A 126 -20.64 31.42 8.64
CA ILE A 126 -20.36 32.09 9.90
C ILE A 126 -21.20 33.38 9.95
N LYS A 127 -22.03 33.53 10.99
CA LYS A 127 -22.95 34.68 11.17
C LYS A 127 -22.26 36.03 11.49
N ASP A 128 -20.93 36.10 11.56
CA ASP A 128 -20.20 37.31 11.99
C ASP A 128 -18.78 37.38 11.37
N GLU A 129 -18.53 38.42 10.58
CA GLU A 129 -17.41 38.55 9.63
C GLU A 129 -16.09 39.09 10.22
N ARG A 130 -16.00 39.36 11.52
CA ARG A 130 -14.87 40.10 12.12
C ARG A 130 -13.52 39.35 12.24
N ASN A 131 -13.37 38.14 11.70
CA ASN A 131 -12.15 37.32 11.79
C ASN A 131 -11.43 37.09 10.45
N LEU A 132 -11.86 37.77 9.39
CA LEU A 132 -11.41 37.49 8.01
C LEU A 132 -10.06 38.12 7.63
N GLU A 133 -9.48 39.00 8.46
CA GLU A 133 -8.38 39.89 8.04
C GLU A 133 -6.96 39.29 8.07
N LYS A 134 -6.75 38.01 8.42
CA LYS A 134 -5.41 37.57 8.85
C LYS A 134 -4.58 36.65 7.95
N PHE A 135 -5.09 36.03 6.89
CA PHE A 135 -4.27 35.08 6.12
C PHE A 135 -4.65 35.03 4.63
N GLY A 136 -3.98 35.86 3.82
CA GLY A 136 -4.01 35.80 2.35
C GLY A 136 -2.71 35.22 1.78
N THR A 137 -2.79 34.59 0.61
CA THR A 137 -1.63 34.12 -0.16
C THR A 137 -1.92 34.26 -1.65
N GLU A 138 -1.03 34.96 -2.37
CA GLU A 138 -0.58 34.60 -3.72
C GLU A 138 0.45 35.62 -4.20
N LYS A 139 1.66 35.17 -4.60
CA LYS A 139 2.18 35.21 -5.98
C LYS A 139 3.71 34.99 -6.03
N LEU A 140 4.16 34.33 -7.11
CA LEU A 140 5.49 34.30 -7.77
C LEU A 140 6.38 33.10 -7.47
N MET A 141 6.69 32.27 -8.51
CA MET A 141 8.04 32.13 -9.07
C MET A 141 8.06 31.14 -10.26
N ASN A 142 8.00 31.67 -11.49
CA ASN A 142 8.50 31.02 -12.71
C ASN A 142 9.69 31.88 -13.18
N ASP A 143 10.83 31.27 -13.55
CA ASP A 143 11.84 31.81 -14.52
C ASP A 143 13.23 31.10 -14.51
N CYS A 144 13.37 29.79 -14.27
CA CYS A 144 14.73 29.18 -14.28
C CYS A 144 14.98 27.87 -15.04
N GLU A 145 14.01 27.23 -15.70
CA GLU A 145 14.24 25.89 -16.27
C GLU A 145 14.51 25.80 -17.78
N ASP A 146 14.30 26.86 -18.56
CA ASP A 146 14.39 26.77 -20.03
C ASP A 146 15.81 26.86 -20.62
N ARG A 147 16.86 26.93 -19.80
CA ARG A 147 18.26 27.07 -20.29
C ARG A 147 19.05 25.78 -20.41
N ILE A 148 18.58 24.67 -19.86
CA ILE A 148 19.38 23.42 -19.80
C ILE A 148 19.12 22.50 -21.00
N VAL A 149 17.94 22.60 -21.64
CA VAL A 149 17.51 21.65 -22.68
C VAL A 149 18.14 21.91 -24.06
N SER A 150 18.72 23.08 -24.30
CA SER A 150 19.22 23.46 -25.63
C SER A 150 20.67 23.05 -25.94
N GLN A 151 21.40 22.39 -25.02
CA GLN A 151 22.83 22.12 -25.22
C GLN A 151 23.25 20.65 -25.39
N LEU A 152 22.35 19.68 -25.40
CA LEU A 152 22.74 18.26 -25.50
C LEU A 152 22.11 17.56 -26.70
N LYS A 153 22.30 18.14 -27.88
CA LYS A 153 22.19 17.43 -29.16
C LYS A 153 23.48 17.56 -29.94
N GLN A 154 24.50 16.79 -29.55
CA GLN A 154 25.49 16.34 -30.51
C GLN A 154 26.22 15.07 -30.06
N SER A 155 26.12 14.06 -30.92
CA SER A 155 26.94 12.84 -31.02
C SER A 155 26.81 11.80 -29.90
N LEU A 156 26.35 10.59 -30.26
CA LEU A 156 27.24 9.46 -30.54
C LEU A 156 26.49 8.20 -30.98
N SER A 157 27.25 7.37 -31.69
CA SER A 157 26.97 6.17 -32.47
C SER A 157 26.29 5.01 -31.74
N GLU A 158 25.56 4.20 -32.50
CA GLU A 158 25.02 2.90 -32.11
C GLU A 158 26.10 1.88 -31.73
N SER A 159 25.92 1.29 -30.55
CA SER A 159 26.36 -0.06 -30.22
C SER A 159 25.32 -0.67 -29.28
N ASP A 160 24.62 -1.71 -29.71
CA ASP A 160 23.50 -2.31 -28.96
C ASP A 160 23.90 -2.88 -27.59
N ARG A 161 25.20 -3.07 -27.33
CA ARG A 161 25.72 -3.47 -26.00
C ARG A 161 25.68 -2.34 -24.97
N MET A 162 25.84 -1.08 -25.38
CA MET A 162 25.72 0.07 -24.47
C MET A 162 24.26 0.35 -24.10
N LYS A 163 23.31 0.13 -25.03
CA LYS A 163 21.87 0.27 -24.75
C LYS A 163 21.41 -0.68 -23.64
N SER A 164 21.82 -1.95 -23.67
CA SER A 164 21.46 -2.93 -22.64
C SER A 164 22.07 -2.61 -21.27
N LEU A 165 23.29 -2.07 -21.22
CA LEU A 165 23.92 -1.64 -19.96
C LEU A 165 23.26 -0.37 -19.41
N CYS A 166 22.96 0.62 -20.26
CA CYS A 166 22.18 1.80 -19.87
C CYS A 166 20.79 1.39 -19.37
N TRP A 167 20.13 0.45 -20.04
CA TRP A 167 18.83 -0.07 -19.60
C TRP A 167 18.95 -0.76 -18.24
N LEU A 168 19.95 -1.63 -18.01
CA LEU A 168 20.20 -2.24 -16.70
C LEU A 168 20.47 -1.21 -15.60
N HIS A 169 21.23 -0.15 -15.90
CA HIS A 169 21.50 0.93 -14.96
C HIS A 169 20.25 1.76 -14.66
N MET A 170 19.46 2.11 -15.68
CA MET A 170 18.17 2.77 -15.51
C MET A 170 17.21 1.88 -14.71
N GLU A 171 17.16 0.59 -14.98
CA GLU A 171 16.32 -0.37 -14.28
C GLU A 171 16.73 -0.53 -12.82
N ARG A 172 18.03 -0.53 -12.53
CA ARG A 172 18.54 -0.48 -11.16
C ARG A 172 18.19 0.82 -10.45
N MET A 173 18.21 1.96 -11.16
CA MET A 173 17.80 3.26 -10.60
C MET A 173 16.29 3.30 -10.36
N ARG A 174 15.47 2.79 -11.28
CA ARG A 174 14.02 2.64 -11.10
C ARG A 174 13.72 1.76 -9.90
N HIS A 175 14.34 0.59 -9.80
CA HIS A 175 14.17 -0.29 -8.65
C HIS A 175 14.53 0.38 -7.31
N GLN A 176 15.47 1.33 -7.30
CA GLN A 176 15.89 2.05 -6.10
C GLN A 176 15.06 3.31 -5.79
N LEU A 177 14.60 4.03 -6.81
CA LEU A 177 13.98 5.35 -6.67
C LEU A 177 12.47 5.32 -6.92
N HIS A 178 11.99 4.39 -7.74
CA HIS A 178 10.62 4.29 -8.23
C HIS A 178 9.87 3.11 -7.60
N TRP A 179 10.33 2.66 -6.44
CA TRP A 179 9.75 1.52 -5.74
C TRP A 179 8.33 1.79 -5.21
N LEU A 180 7.94 3.07 -5.03
CA LEU A 180 6.58 3.46 -4.65
C LEU A 180 5.64 3.53 -5.87
N PRO A 181 4.33 3.29 -5.68
CA PRO A 181 3.31 3.63 -6.67
C PRO A 181 3.43 5.06 -7.15
N ILE A 182 3.19 5.30 -8.44
CA ILE A 182 3.18 6.67 -8.97
C ILE A 182 1.93 7.41 -8.47
N ASN A 183 2.09 8.68 -8.13
CA ASN A 183 0.99 9.56 -7.69
C ASN A 183 1.15 10.97 -8.26
N ASN A 184 0.09 11.78 -8.16
CA ASN A 184 0.06 13.16 -8.67
C ASN A 184 1.20 14.06 -8.13
N GLN A 185 1.67 13.80 -6.92
CA GLN A 185 2.72 14.62 -6.29
C GLN A 185 4.11 14.33 -6.85
N MET A 186 4.27 13.18 -7.52
CA MET A 186 5.52 12.79 -8.17
C MET A 186 5.61 13.30 -9.62
N LEU A 187 4.51 13.85 -10.16
CA LEU A 187 4.47 14.37 -11.51
C LEU A 187 4.90 15.83 -11.55
N PRO A 188 5.57 16.28 -12.64
CA PRO A 188 5.74 17.71 -12.88
C PRO A 188 4.38 18.40 -12.95
N ASP A 189 4.27 19.65 -12.48
CA ASP A 189 3.00 20.40 -12.38
C ASP A 189 2.18 20.49 -13.68
N GLN A 190 2.82 20.27 -14.84
CA GLN A 190 2.19 20.32 -16.17
C GLN A 190 1.63 18.97 -16.63
N HIS A 191 1.90 17.89 -15.90
CA HIS A 191 1.48 16.54 -16.24
C HIS A 191 0.38 16.08 -15.27
N SER A 192 -0.51 15.26 -15.80
CA SER A 192 -1.55 14.56 -15.08
C SER A 192 -1.27 13.06 -15.06
N MET A 193 -2.05 12.30 -14.30
CA MET A 193 -1.97 10.83 -14.35
C MET A 193 -2.17 10.27 -15.76
N ASP A 194 -2.86 10.99 -16.65
CA ASP A 194 -3.11 10.57 -18.03
C ASP A 194 -1.85 10.64 -18.90
N ASP A 195 -0.82 11.39 -18.48
CA ASP A 195 0.45 11.54 -19.19
C ASP A 195 1.50 10.50 -18.76
N VAL A 196 1.15 9.58 -17.85
CA VAL A 196 2.04 8.55 -17.33
C VAL A 196 2.23 7.43 -18.37
N GLU A 197 3.45 7.34 -18.93
CA GLU A 197 3.80 6.31 -19.92
C GLU A 197 3.74 4.88 -19.35
N ASP A 198 4.09 4.70 -18.08
CA ASP A 198 4.14 3.40 -17.40
C ASP A 198 2.91 3.20 -16.51
N THR A 199 1.80 2.79 -17.15
CA THR A 199 0.51 2.59 -16.48
C THR A 199 0.52 1.46 -15.45
N GLU A 200 1.49 0.54 -15.49
CA GLU A 200 1.60 -0.55 -14.52
C GLU A 200 2.02 -0.07 -13.12
N ARG A 201 2.60 1.15 -13.03
CA ARG A 201 2.93 1.80 -11.77
C ARG A 201 1.75 2.52 -11.11
N ILE A 202 0.64 2.67 -11.83
CA ILE A 202 -0.61 3.22 -11.31
C ILE A 202 -1.34 2.11 -10.56
N VAL A 203 -1.60 2.34 -9.27
CA VAL A 203 -2.36 1.41 -8.44
C VAL A 203 -3.78 1.94 -8.28
N GLN A 204 -4.73 1.31 -8.97
CA GLN A 204 -6.13 1.71 -8.97
C GLN A 204 -6.87 1.14 -7.76
N CYS A 205 -7.75 1.95 -7.14
CA CYS A 205 -8.50 1.49 -5.97
C CYS A 205 -9.32 0.24 -6.29
N ASP A 206 -10.20 0.30 -7.29
CA ASP A 206 -11.17 -0.74 -7.62
C ASP A 206 -10.54 -2.08 -8.00
N GLU A 207 -9.48 -2.03 -8.80
CA GLU A 207 -8.87 -3.24 -9.34
C GLU A 207 -7.76 -3.78 -8.43
N ASP A 208 -6.87 -2.91 -7.96
CA ASP A 208 -5.62 -3.31 -7.32
C ASP A 208 -5.71 -3.34 -5.80
N VAL A 209 -6.63 -2.60 -5.18
CA VAL A 209 -6.70 -2.44 -3.72
C VAL A 209 -7.97 -3.02 -3.12
N GLN A 210 -9.13 -2.51 -3.53
CA GLN A 210 -10.45 -2.84 -2.99
C GLN A 210 -10.70 -4.35 -2.83
N PRO A 211 -10.36 -5.23 -3.81
CA PRO A 211 -10.63 -6.66 -3.69
C PRO A 211 -9.85 -7.36 -2.56
N PHE A 212 -8.85 -6.67 -2.00
CA PHE A 212 -7.96 -7.18 -0.96
C PHE A 212 -8.11 -6.44 0.37
N LEU A 213 -9.01 -5.46 0.47
CA LEU A 213 -9.27 -4.76 1.73
C LEU A 213 -10.03 -5.67 2.70
N TYR A 214 -9.57 -5.72 3.94
CA TYR A 214 -10.21 -6.41 5.06
C TYR A 214 -9.97 -5.64 6.36
N ARG A 215 -10.85 -5.83 7.35
CA ARG A 215 -10.79 -5.15 8.65
C ARG A 215 -10.09 -6.03 9.69
N LEU A 216 -9.26 -5.43 10.53
CA LEU A 216 -8.57 -6.08 11.64
C LEU A 216 -9.06 -5.49 12.96
N ARG A 217 -9.56 -6.33 13.86
CA ARG A 217 -10.00 -5.97 15.21
C ARG A 217 -8.84 -6.09 16.20
N ASN A 218 -8.02 -7.12 16.05
CA ASN A 218 -6.95 -7.41 16.99
C ASN A 218 -5.73 -6.51 16.74
N SER A 219 -5.22 -5.89 17.81
CA SER A 219 -3.99 -5.09 17.77
C SER A 219 -2.76 -5.89 17.34
N GLU A 220 -2.70 -7.17 17.71
CA GLU A 220 -1.62 -8.07 17.31
C GLU A 220 -1.62 -8.29 15.79
N SER A 221 -2.79 -8.53 15.19
CA SER A 221 -2.95 -8.64 13.73
C SER A 221 -2.52 -7.34 13.01
N LYS A 222 -2.88 -6.17 13.54
CA LYS A 222 -2.46 -4.86 13.01
C LYS A 222 -0.94 -4.65 13.10
N PHE A 223 -0.36 -5.05 14.23
CA PHE A 223 1.09 -5.00 14.42
C PHE A 223 1.81 -5.96 13.47
N LEU A 224 1.32 -7.18 13.33
CA LEU A 224 1.87 -8.17 12.42
C LEU A 224 1.79 -7.70 10.96
N LEU A 225 0.67 -7.13 10.53
CA LEU A 225 0.54 -6.51 9.20
C LEU A 225 1.66 -5.51 8.94
N SER A 226 1.93 -4.62 9.91
CA SER A 226 3.01 -3.64 9.83
C SER A 226 4.39 -4.31 9.75
N LEU A 227 4.64 -5.34 10.56
CA LEU A 227 5.89 -6.11 10.50
C LEU A 227 6.09 -6.82 9.16
N LYS A 228 5.03 -7.40 8.60
CA LYS A 228 5.08 -8.06 7.29
C LYS A 228 5.39 -7.07 6.17
N PHE A 229 4.84 -5.85 6.24
CA PHE A 229 5.22 -4.79 5.30
C PHE A 229 6.69 -4.39 5.43
N LEU A 230 7.18 -4.15 6.66
CA LEU A 230 8.59 -3.80 6.89
C LEU A 230 9.56 -4.93 6.45
N ARG A 231 9.15 -6.19 6.60
CA ARG A 231 9.86 -7.37 6.08
C ARG A 231 9.85 -7.38 4.55
N PHE A 232 8.73 -7.07 3.91
CA PHE A 232 8.63 -6.98 2.45
C PHE A 232 9.58 -5.91 1.89
N LEU A 233 9.70 -4.76 2.57
CA LEU A 233 10.69 -3.71 2.28
C LEU A 233 12.14 -4.12 2.54
N SER A 234 12.39 -5.35 3.00
CA SER A 234 13.71 -5.93 3.23
C SER A 234 14.58 -5.13 4.21
N ILE A 235 13.97 -4.52 5.24
CA ILE A 235 14.69 -3.80 6.30
C ILE A 235 15.55 -4.80 7.09
N PRO A 236 16.90 -4.76 7.00
CA PRO A 236 17.77 -5.88 7.41
C PRO A 236 17.63 -6.31 8.87
N PHE A 237 17.38 -5.37 9.78
CA PHE A 237 17.21 -5.65 11.21
C PHE A 237 15.92 -6.44 11.50
N ILE A 238 14.85 -6.15 10.75
CA ILE A 238 13.53 -6.76 10.94
C ILE A 238 13.49 -8.14 10.30
N THR A 239 14.07 -8.30 9.11
CA THR A 239 14.15 -9.59 8.42
C THR A 239 14.91 -10.62 9.24
N ASN A 240 16.04 -10.23 9.84
CA ASN A 240 16.86 -11.12 10.66
C ASN A 240 16.13 -11.53 11.95
N SER A 241 15.50 -10.57 12.64
CA SER A 241 14.75 -10.83 13.87
C SER A 241 13.53 -11.73 13.65
N LEU A 242 12.78 -11.52 12.56
CA LEU A 242 11.63 -12.36 12.20
C LEU A 242 12.08 -13.77 11.78
N ASN A 243 13.13 -13.89 10.96
CA ASN A 243 13.64 -15.19 10.53
C ASN A 243 14.13 -16.03 11.71
N SER A 244 14.76 -15.41 12.73
CA SER A 244 15.11 -16.12 13.97
C SER A 244 13.88 -16.57 14.76
N ALA A 245 12.83 -15.74 14.83
CA ALA A 245 11.60 -16.06 15.57
C ALA A 245 10.79 -17.21 14.92
N TYR A 246 10.73 -17.26 13.58
CA TYR A 246 10.11 -18.39 12.86
C TYR A 246 10.95 -19.67 12.90
N SER A 247 12.26 -19.56 13.09
CA SER A 247 13.13 -20.73 13.27
C SER A 247 12.95 -21.40 14.62
N THR A 248 12.50 -20.67 15.65
CA THR A 248 12.21 -21.24 16.98
C THR A 248 10.85 -21.93 17.09
N SER A 249 9.93 -21.70 16.14
CA SER A 249 8.60 -22.32 16.14
C SER A 249 8.48 -23.56 15.22
N ARG A 250 9.56 -23.94 14.55
CA ARG A 250 9.64 -25.12 13.67
C ARG A 250 10.83 -25.96 14.13
N PHE A 251 10.59 -27.23 14.49
CA PHE A 251 11.50 -28.20 15.11
C PHE A 251 11.60 -28.01 16.64
N GLU A 252 11.04 -28.88 17.48
CA GLU A 252 11.43 -30.30 17.60
C GLU A 252 10.25 -31.28 17.43
N LEU A 253 10.24 -32.02 16.32
CA LEU A 253 9.70 -33.37 16.30
C LEU A 253 10.91 -34.30 16.35
N GLU A 254 11.33 -34.66 17.57
CA GLU A 254 12.34 -35.69 17.76
C GLU A 254 11.76 -37.03 17.27
N PHE A 255 12.32 -37.55 16.19
CA PHE A 255 12.12 -38.95 15.82
C PHE A 255 12.85 -39.82 16.84
N SER A 256 12.11 -40.36 17.80
CA SER A 256 12.62 -41.42 18.68
C SER A 256 12.79 -42.72 17.88
N SER A 257 13.99 -42.94 17.33
CA SER A 257 14.36 -44.26 16.80
C SER A 257 14.45 -45.25 17.96
N HIS A 258 13.50 -46.18 18.03
CA HIS A 258 13.56 -47.33 18.91
C HIS A 258 14.79 -48.19 18.55
N SER A 259 15.81 -48.18 19.41
CA SER A 259 16.84 -49.21 19.41
C SER A 259 16.24 -50.46 20.07
N GLY A 260 16.00 -51.48 19.27
CA GLY A 260 15.59 -52.80 19.73
C GLY A 260 16.62 -53.40 20.69
N HIS A 261 16.12 -53.97 21.78
CA HIS A 261 16.86 -54.90 22.62
C HIS A 261 17.08 -56.22 21.84
N MET A 262 18.33 -56.65 21.75
CA MET A 262 18.68 -58.08 21.78
C MET A 262 18.99 -58.47 23.22
#